data_AF-A0A971TX55-F1
#
_entry.id   AF-A0A971TX55-F1
#
_cell.length_a   1.000
_cell.length_b   1.000
_cell.length_c   1.000
_cell.angle_alpha   90.00
_cell.angle_beta   90.00
_cell.angle_gamma   90.00
#
_symmetry.space_group_name_H-M   'P 1'
#
loop_
_entity.id
_entity.type
_entity.pdbx_description
1 polymer ?
#
loop_
_entity_poly.entity_id
_entity_poly.type
_entity_poly.pdbx_seq_one_letter_code
_entity_poly.pdbx_strand_id
1 'polypeptide(L)'
;MITLYPFERSSDWPKTMIVMKVHSVYSKAINFEGENNRRYSLITGEPDYLPRAALIEALPFLKAGETVKISPELSSVGFDPSIDPGSESVNPLWQPLWREWKRFLLDDRLDCLLDHLENPEEMLGLGPGTTPAGDDFITGLVTAFRWSGVEVNERLVKALEKNGTTWFSAQMIRDALNGYIWKRGKKLCQALTGSSASELLSAAGRILQWGHLSGRAWLAGFSTGLEGIS
;
A
#
# COMPACT_ATOMS: atom_id res chain seq x y z
N MET A 1 -30.01 -5.57 4.63
CA MET A 1 -28.80 -4.73 4.70
C MET A 1 -28.29 -4.79 6.12
N ILE A 2 -27.16 -5.45 6.35
CA ILE A 2 -26.59 -5.61 7.70
C ILE A 2 -25.85 -4.33 8.13
N THR A 3 -25.69 -4.15 9.44
CA THR A 3 -24.86 -3.08 10.02
C THR A 3 -23.64 -3.70 10.69
N LEU A 4 -22.46 -3.16 10.41
CA LEU A 4 -21.17 -3.61 10.92
C LEU A 4 -20.55 -2.54 11.81
N TYR A 5 -19.91 -2.99 12.89
CA TYR A 5 -19.36 -2.15 13.95
C TYR A 5 -17.87 -2.47 14.13
N PRO A 6 -16.97 -1.85 13.35
CA PRO A 6 -15.55 -1.97 13.60
C PRO A 6 -15.18 -1.36 14.95
N PHE A 7 -14.18 -1.91 15.63
CA PHE A 7 -13.73 -1.42 16.94
C PHE A 7 -12.56 -0.42 16.84
N GLU A 8 -11.83 -0.44 15.74
CA GLU A 8 -10.71 0.47 15.47
C GLU A 8 -10.65 0.81 13.98
N ARG A 9 -10.14 1.98 13.62
CA ARG A 9 -10.06 2.44 12.22
C ARG A 9 -8.81 3.27 11.94
N SER A 10 -8.50 3.42 10.66
CA SER A 10 -7.54 4.42 10.19
C SER A 10 -8.11 5.84 10.36
N SER A 11 -7.22 6.82 10.51
CA SER A 11 -7.55 8.23 10.73
C SER A 11 -8.36 8.83 9.57
N ASP A 12 -8.11 8.36 8.34
CA ASP A 12 -8.76 8.74 7.09
C ASP A 12 -10.09 8.01 6.81
N TRP A 13 -10.55 7.15 7.74
CA TRP A 13 -11.87 6.54 7.67
C TRP A 13 -12.97 7.54 8.12
N PRO A 14 -14.13 7.60 7.42
CA PRO A 14 -15.26 8.48 7.76
C PRO A 14 -15.69 8.38 9.22
N LYS A 15 -15.98 9.51 9.85
CA LYS A 15 -16.42 9.53 11.27
C LYS A 15 -17.90 9.19 11.44
N THR A 16 -18.68 9.24 10.36
CA THR A 16 -20.12 8.98 10.35
C THR A 16 -20.40 7.62 9.72
N MET A 17 -21.58 7.08 10.01
CA MET A 17 -22.08 5.89 9.34
C MET A 17 -22.06 6.06 7.82
N ILE A 18 -21.61 5.04 7.11
CA ILE A 18 -21.54 5.00 5.65
C ILE A 18 -22.20 3.73 5.10
N VAL A 19 -22.85 3.86 3.95
CA VAL A 19 -23.39 2.74 3.19
C VAL A 19 -22.44 2.43 2.05
N MET A 20 -21.97 1.20 1.94
CA MET A 20 -21.01 0.82 0.89
C MET A 20 -21.38 -0.52 0.24
N LYS A 21 -20.96 -0.66 -1.02
CA LYS A 21 -21.15 -1.89 -1.79
C LYS A 21 -19.90 -2.76 -1.65
N VAL A 22 -20.11 -4.05 -1.35
CA VAL A 22 -19.04 -5.05 -1.31
C VAL A 22 -18.48 -5.21 -2.71
N HIS A 23 -17.18 -4.95 -2.86
CA HIS A 23 -16.45 -5.15 -4.10
C HIS A 23 -15.84 -6.56 -4.15
N SER A 24 -15.08 -6.95 -3.12
CA SER A 24 -14.39 -8.24 -3.06
C SER A 24 -14.27 -8.76 -1.64
N VAL A 25 -14.32 -10.08 -1.47
CA VAL A 25 -14.26 -10.76 -0.16
C VAL A 25 -13.08 -11.73 -0.15
N TYR A 26 -12.25 -11.62 0.88
CA TYR A 26 -11.11 -12.48 1.17
C TYR A 26 -11.23 -13.04 2.60
N SER A 27 -10.38 -14.00 2.95
CA SER A 27 -10.40 -14.63 4.27
C SER A 27 -10.10 -13.67 5.44
N LYS A 28 -9.36 -12.59 5.18
CA LYS A 28 -8.95 -11.58 6.19
C LYS A 28 -9.33 -10.14 5.84
N ALA A 29 -9.96 -9.92 4.70
CA ALA A 29 -10.38 -8.59 4.28
C ALA A 29 -11.69 -8.62 3.48
N ILE A 30 -12.53 -7.62 3.66
CA ILE A 30 -13.62 -7.28 2.73
C ILE A 30 -13.34 -5.88 2.22
N ASN A 31 -13.24 -5.75 0.89
CA ASN A 31 -13.10 -4.45 0.26
C ASN A 31 -14.46 -3.97 -0.24
N PHE A 32 -14.69 -2.68 -0.05
CA PHE A 32 -15.88 -1.98 -0.46
C PHE A 32 -15.52 -0.87 -1.45
N GLU A 33 -16.44 -0.62 -2.36
CA GLU A 33 -16.44 0.57 -3.19
C GLU A 33 -17.28 1.64 -2.48
N GLY A 34 -16.63 2.72 -2.08
CA GLY A 34 -17.28 3.90 -1.50
C GLY A 34 -17.40 5.05 -2.51
N GLU A 35 -17.63 6.26 -2.00
CA GLU A 35 -17.75 7.45 -2.83
C GLU A 35 -16.50 7.69 -3.70
N ASN A 36 -16.71 8.28 -4.89
CA ASN A 36 -15.65 8.56 -5.87
C ASN A 36 -14.80 7.33 -6.24
N ASN A 37 -15.41 6.14 -6.22
CA ASN A 37 -14.76 4.87 -6.52
C ASN A 37 -13.53 4.61 -5.63
N ARG A 38 -13.57 5.06 -4.36
CA ARG A 38 -12.48 4.86 -3.41
C ARG A 38 -12.63 3.54 -2.66
N ARG A 39 -11.51 2.84 -2.45
CA ARG A 39 -11.48 1.63 -1.65
C ARG A 39 -11.65 1.94 -0.16
N TYR A 40 -12.51 1.16 0.48
CA TYR A 40 -12.59 0.99 1.93
C TYR A 40 -12.39 -0.50 2.25
N SER A 41 -11.81 -0.82 3.41
CA SER A 41 -11.61 -2.21 3.80
C SER A 41 -11.99 -2.50 5.25
N LEU A 42 -12.76 -3.56 5.47
CA LEU A 42 -12.80 -4.21 6.79
C LEU A 42 -11.73 -5.29 6.83
N ILE A 43 -10.96 -5.32 7.90
CA ILE A 43 -9.84 -6.25 8.10
C ILE A 43 -9.91 -6.88 9.49
N THR A 44 -9.28 -8.05 9.67
CA THR A 44 -9.23 -8.76 10.96
C THR A 44 -7.87 -8.71 11.63
N GLY A 45 -6.85 -8.16 10.98
CA GLY A 45 -5.48 -8.10 11.48
C GLY A 45 -4.91 -6.69 11.45
N GLU A 46 -4.43 -6.20 12.59
CA GLU A 46 -3.80 -4.88 12.71
C GLU A 46 -2.59 -4.66 11.76
N PRO A 47 -1.73 -5.65 11.47
CA PRO A 47 -0.65 -5.47 10.50
C PRO A 47 -1.10 -5.20 9.06
N ASP A 48 -2.38 -5.42 8.76
CA ASP A 48 -2.97 -5.27 7.42
C ASP A 48 -3.67 -3.91 7.24
N TYR A 49 -3.46 -2.97 8.18
CA TYR A 49 -3.94 -1.60 8.05
C TYR A 49 -3.49 -0.97 6.73
N LEU A 50 -4.48 -0.60 5.94
CA LEU A 50 -4.36 0.16 4.70
C LEU A 50 -5.00 1.55 4.93
N PRO A 51 -4.79 2.52 4.03
CA PRO A 51 -5.63 3.72 3.98
C PRO A 51 -7.10 3.33 3.86
N ARG A 52 -7.98 4.04 4.56
CA ARG A 52 -9.41 3.72 4.72
C ARG A 52 -9.63 2.24 5.07
N ALA A 53 -9.02 1.78 6.15
CA ALA A 53 -9.28 0.46 6.71
C ALA A 53 -9.84 0.53 8.14
N ALA A 54 -10.66 -0.44 8.51
CA ALA A 54 -11.18 -0.57 9.87
C ALA A 54 -11.13 -2.04 10.33
N LEU A 55 -10.76 -2.23 11.60
CA LEU A 55 -10.66 -3.54 12.23
C LEU A 55 -12.01 -3.99 12.78
N ILE A 56 -12.34 -5.25 12.51
CA ILE A 56 -13.51 -5.93 13.03
C ILE A 56 -13.09 -7.30 13.59
N GLU A 57 -13.78 -7.76 14.63
CA GLU A 57 -13.44 -9.02 15.31
C GLU A 57 -13.50 -10.23 14.38
N ALA A 58 -14.52 -10.25 13.52
CA ALA A 58 -14.72 -11.29 12.53
C ALA A 58 -15.39 -10.71 11.27
N LEU A 59 -15.06 -11.30 10.11
CA LEU A 59 -15.72 -10.94 8.86
C LEU A 59 -17.08 -11.62 8.77
N PRO A 60 -18.16 -10.87 8.45
CA PRO A 60 -19.43 -11.48 8.12
C PRO A 60 -19.34 -12.25 6.81
N PHE A 61 -20.23 -13.23 6.62
CA PHE A 61 -20.42 -13.84 5.31
C PHE A 61 -21.14 -12.84 4.39
N LEU A 62 -20.40 -12.32 3.41
CA LEU A 62 -20.90 -11.38 2.41
C LEU A 62 -20.47 -11.83 1.01
N LYS A 63 -21.18 -11.31 0.00
CA LYS A 63 -20.89 -11.52 -1.42
C LYS A 63 -20.65 -10.20 -2.13
N ALA A 64 -19.83 -10.23 -3.17
CA ALA A 64 -19.67 -9.08 -4.06
C ALA A 64 -21.03 -8.61 -4.59
N GLY A 65 -21.24 -7.30 -4.60
CA GLY A 65 -22.49 -6.66 -4.99
C GLY A 65 -23.46 -6.36 -3.84
N GLU A 66 -23.30 -6.98 -2.67
CA GLU A 66 -24.15 -6.69 -1.52
C GLU A 66 -23.86 -5.31 -0.92
N THR A 67 -24.87 -4.68 -0.33
CA THR A 67 -24.74 -3.39 0.35
C THR A 67 -24.78 -3.57 1.85
N VAL A 68 -23.87 -2.89 2.57
CA VAL A 68 -23.80 -2.90 4.03
C VAL A 68 -23.76 -1.49 4.59
N LYS A 69 -24.21 -1.35 5.84
CA LYS A 69 -23.95 -0.17 6.67
C LYS A 69 -22.73 -0.43 7.52
N ILE A 70 -21.82 0.53 7.61
CA ILE A 70 -20.70 0.48 8.55
C ILE A 70 -20.83 1.68 9.48
N SER A 71 -20.92 1.43 10.78
CA SER A 71 -21.03 2.46 11.82
C SER A 71 -19.71 2.55 12.61
N PRO A 72 -18.88 3.59 12.36
CA PRO A 72 -17.58 3.77 12.99
C PRO A 72 -17.63 4.63 14.26
N GLU A 73 -18.82 4.96 14.77
CA GLU A 73 -19.02 5.94 15.85
C GLU A 73 -18.32 5.55 17.16
N LEU A 74 -18.20 4.23 17.42
CA LEU A 74 -17.53 3.68 18.59
C LEU A 74 -16.07 3.27 18.29
N SER A 75 -15.61 3.41 17.04
CA SER A 75 -14.26 2.98 16.67
C SER A 75 -13.20 3.99 17.11
N SER A 76 -12.17 3.51 17.81
CA SER A 76 -10.97 4.31 18.07
C SER A 76 -10.13 4.48 16.81
N VAL A 77 -9.25 5.49 16.79
CA VAL A 77 -8.24 5.64 15.73
C VAL A 77 -6.98 4.89 16.14
N GLY A 78 -6.59 3.85 15.39
CA GLY A 78 -5.40 3.04 15.69
C GLY A 78 -4.29 3.10 14.65
N PHE A 79 -4.53 3.81 13.54
CA PHE A 79 -3.55 3.98 12.49
C PHE A 79 -3.75 5.30 11.76
N ASP A 80 -2.65 6.02 11.51
CA ASP A 80 -2.64 7.15 10.58
C ASP A 80 -1.84 6.77 9.34
N PRO A 81 -2.47 6.66 8.14
CA PRO A 81 -1.79 6.28 6.92
C PRO A 81 -0.97 7.42 6.30
N SER A 82 -1.09 8.65 6.79
CA SER A 82 -0.36 9.80 6.26
C SER A 82 1.16 9.57 6.27
N ILE A 83 1.84 10.06 5.24
CA ILE A 83 3.28 10.24 5.21
C ILE A 83 3.53 11.73 5.26
N ASP A 84 4.39 12.16 6.19
CA ASP A 84 4.87 13.53 6.25
C ASP A 84 6.04 13.69 5.27
N PRO A 85 5.90 14.47 4.17
CA PRO A 85 6.95 14.60 3.17
C PRO A 85 8.18 15.31 3.76
N GLY A 86 9.36 14.71 3.63
CA GLY A 86 10.63 15.33 4.03
C GLY A 86 10.80 15.57 5.53
N SER A 87 9.94 14.98 6.38
CA SER A 87 10.02 15.15 7.83
C SER A 87 11.17 14.39 8.48
N GLU A 88 11.63 13.30 7.85
CA GLU A 88 12.75 12.48 8.32
C GLU A 88 13.58 12.02 7.12
N SER A 89 14.91 12.10 7.24
CA SER A 89 15.84 11.56 6.24
C SER A 89 16.18 10.11 6.56
N VAL A 90 16.35 9.31 5.50
CA VAL A 90 16.82 7.94 5.62
C VAL A 90 18.21 7.93 6.26
N ASN A 91 18.45 7.05 7.23
CA ASN A 91 19.77 6.89 7.82
C ASN A 91 20.72 6.26 6.78
N PRO A 92 21.80 6.94 6.35
CA PRO A 92 22.73 6.44 5.32
C PRO A 92 23.39 5.10 5.68
N LEU A 93 23.42 4.74 6.98
CA LEU A 93 23.87 3.44 7.45
C LEU A 93 23.19 2.28 6.71
N TRP A 94 21.92 2.42 6.36
CA TRP A 94 21.15 1.34 5.73
C TRP A 94 21.29 1.26 4.22
N GLN A 95 22.09 2.14 3.61
CA GLN A 95 22.25 2.19 2.16
C GLN A 95 22.65 0.85 1.53
N PRO A 96 23.62 0.11 2.08
CA PRO A 96 23.95 -1.22 1.56
C PRO A 96 22.74 -2.16 1.56
N LEU A 97 21.91 -2.13 2.61
CA LEU A 97 20.77 -3.03 2.76
C LEU A 97 19.65 -2.72 1.76
N TRP A 98 19.21 -1.46 1.64
CA TRP A 98 18.13 -1.17 0.69
C TRP A 98 18.59 -1.38 -0.75
N ARG A 99 19.88 -1.20 -1.07
CA ARG A 99 20.44 -1.56 -2.38
C ARG A 99 20.31 -3.05 -2.71
N GLU A 100 20.33 -3.93 -1.71
CA GLU A 100 20.07 -5.35 -1.92
C GLU A 100 18.62 -5.61 -2.37
N TRP A 101 17.65 -4.78 -2.00
CA TRP A 101 16.26 -4.97 -2.43
C TRP A 101 16.08 -4.78 -3.94
N LYS A 102 16.89 -3.97 -4.61
CA LYS A 102 16.91 -3.90 -6.09
C LYS A 102 17.23 -5.26 -6.72
N ARG A 103 18.01 -6.10 -6.04
CA ARG A 103 18.36 -7.44 -6.54
C ARG A 103 17.15 -8.37 -6.61
N PHE A 104 16.02 -8.03 -5.98
CA PHE A 104 14.78 -8.78 -6.18
C PHE A 104 14.29 -8.73 -7.63
N LEU A 105 14.68 -7.72 -8.41
CA LEU A 105 14.40 -7.66 -9.85
C LEU A 105 15.13 -8.74 -10.66
N LEU A 106 16.13 -9.40 -10.07
CA LEU A 106 16.83 -10.53 -10.70
C LEU A 106 16.11 -11.88 -10.49
N ASP A 107 14.97 -11.90 -9.80
CA ASP A 107 14.07 -13.06 -9.76
C ASP A 107 13.39 -13.17 -11.14
N ASP A 108 13.39 -14.36 -11.76
CA ASP A 108 12.79 -14.64 -13.08
C ASP A 108 11.30 -14.24 -13.21
N ARG A 109 10.64 -13.88 -12.11
CA ARG A 109 9.24 -13.41 -12.08
C ARG A 109 9.10 -11.89 -12.02
N LEU A 110 10.21 -11.17 -11.85
CA LEU A 110 10.31 -9.71 -11.74
C LEU A 110 11.27 -9.10 -12.77
N ASP A 111 12.04 -9.92 -13.48
CA ASP A 111 13.00 -9.50 -14.50
C ASP A 111 12.36 -8.69 -15.63
N CYS A 112 11.10 -8.99 -15.98
CA CYS A 112 10.32 -8.22 -16.95
C CYS A 112 10.15 -6.75 -16.57
N LEU A 113 10.34 -6.37 -15.30
CA LEU A 113 10.30 -4.99 -14.85
C LEU A 113 11.61 -4.24 -15.15
N LEU A 114 12.73 -4.94 -15.36
CA LEU A 114 14.03 -4.31 -15.62
C LEU A 114 14.01 -3.43 -16.88
N ASP A 115 13.29 -3.87 -17.91
CA ASP A 115 13.18 -3.18 -19.20
C ASP A 115 12.43 -1.83 -19.10
N HIS A 116 11.70 -1.60 -18.02
CA HIS A 116 10.84 -0.43 -17.83
C HIS A 116 11.30 0.53 -16.73
N LEU A 117 12.50 0.35 -16.15
CA LEU A 117 12.99 1.18 -15.02
C LEU A 117 13.03 2.67 -15.34
N GLU A 118 13.32 3.04 -16.59
CA GLU A 118 13.38 4.43 -17.06
C GLU A 118 11.98 5.02 -17.32
N ASN A 119 10.97 4.18 -17.56
CA ASN A 119 9.58 4.59 -17.79
C ASN A 119 8.63 3.75 -16.90
N PRO A 120 8.64 3.95 -15.56
CA PRO A 120 7.87 3.13 -14.63
C PRO A 120 6.36 3.10 -14.91
N GLU A 121 5.81 4.10 -15.62
CA GLU A 121 4.41 4.10 -16.06
C GLU A 121 4.06 2.93 -17.00
N GLU A 122 5.04 2.37 -17.71
CA GLU A 122 4.87 1.20 -18.58
C GLU A 122 4.73 -0.10 -17.77
N MET A 123 5.07 -0.08 -16.47
CA MET A 123 4.91 -1.23 -15.58
C MET A 123 3.47 -1.43 -15.08
N LEU A 124 2.57 -0.47 -15.32
CA LEU A 124 1.18 -0.58 -14.86
C LEU A 124 0.52 -1.85 -15.40
N GLY A 125 0.04 -2.69 -14.47
CA GLY A 125 -0.59 -3.97 -14.79
C GLY A 125 0.36 -5.10 -15.19
N LEU A 126 1.68 -4.90 -15.19
CA LEU A 126 2.63 -5.96 -15.51
C LEU A 126 2.80 -6.96 -14.36
N GLY A 127 2.72 -8.25 -14.69
CA GLY A 127 2.86 -9.35 -13.74
C GLY A 127 1.52 -9.98 -13.32
N PRO A 128 1.55 -11.17 -12.69
CA PRO A 128 0.34 -11.93 -12.37
C PRO A 128 -0.34 -11.46 -11.08
N GLY A 129 -1.64 -11.78 -10.94
CA GLY A 129 -2.38 -11.69 -9.68
C GLY A 129 -3.30 -10.48 -9.55
N THR A 130 -3.89 -10.31 -8.36
CA THR A 130 -4.77 -9.18 -8.03
C THR A 130 -4.00 -7.87 -7.85
N THR A 131 -2.71 -7.98 -7.55
CA THR A 131 -1.72 -6.90 -7.49
C THR A 131 -0.54 -7.29 -8.39
N PRO A 132 -0.59 -6.91 -9.69
CA PRO A 132 0.52 -7.10 -10.60
C PRO A 132 1.82 -6.53 -10.02
N ALA A 133 2.93 -7.24 -10.22
CA ALA A 133 4.22 -6.89 -9.62
C ALA A 133 4.71 -5.49 -10.03
N GLY A 134 4.42 -5.06 -11.27
CA GLY A 134 4.72 -3.71 -11.72
C GLY A 134 3.97 -2.63 -10.92
N ASP A 135 2.73 -2.89 -10.51
CA ASP A 135 1.97 -1.96 -9.66
C ASP A 135 2.53 -1.90 -8.24
N ASP A 136 2.96 -3.04 -7.68
CA ASP A 136 3.62 -3.09 -6.39
C ASP A 136 4.95 -2.31 -6.42
N PHE A 137 5.74 -2.49 -7.48
CA PHE A 137 6.95 -1.72 -7.73
C PHE A 137 6.66 -0.22 -7.80
N ILE A 138 5.71 0.20 -8.64
CA ILE A 138 5.28 1.61 -8.76
C ILE A 138 4.85 2.16 -7.41
N THR A 139 4.09 1.38 -6.64
CA THR A 139 3.61 1.82 -5.32
C THR A 139 4.77 2.04 -4.35
N GLY A 140 5.80 1.19 -4.39
CA GLY A 140 7.03 1.37 -3.63
C GLY A 140 7.81 2.61 -4.06
N LEU A 141 8.00 2.79 -5.37
CA LEU A 141 8.69 3.94 -5.97
C LEU A 141 8.02 5.26 -5.57
N VAL A 142 6.70 5.37 -5.77
CA VAL A 142 5.91 6.54 -5.41
C VAL A 142 5.98 6.80 -3.90
N THR A 143 5.95 5.76 -3.08
CA THR A 143 6.11 5.90 -1.64
C THR A 143 7.44 6.54 -1.28
N ALA A 144 8.55 6.06 -1.86
CA ALA A 144 9.87 6.62 -1.60
C ALA A 144 9.95 8.09 -2.00
N PHE A 145 9.46 8.45 -3.20
CA PHE A 145 9.40 9.84 -3.63
C PHE A 145 8.58 10.72 -2.68
N ARG A 146 7.36 10.30 -2.33
CA ARG A 146 6.50 11.07 -1.41
C ARG A 146 7.13 11.23 -0.03
N TRP A 147 7.72 10.16 0.50
CA TRP A 147 8.37 10.20 1.79
C TRP A 147 9.57 11.15 1.82
N SER A 148 10.37 11.16 0.75
CA SER A 148 11.51 12.06 0.61
C SER A 148 11.16 13.46 0.10
N GLY A 149 9.88 13.78 -0.12
CA GLY A 149 9.44 15.08 -0.62
C GLY A 149 9.76 15.34 -2.09
N VAL A 150 10.04 14.29 -2.87
CA VAL A 150 10.26 14.37 -4.32
C VAL A 150 8.94 14.28 -5.07
N GLU A 151 8.78 15.13 -6.09
CA GLU A 151 7.60 15.13 -6.93
C GLU A 151 7.55 13.89 -7.82
N VAL A 152 6.36 13.30 -7.92
CA VAL A 152 6.13 12.14 -8.78
C VAL A 152 5.86 12.63 -10.20
N ASN A 153 6.46 11.98 -11.19
CA ASN A 153 6.30 12.30 -12.61
C ASN A 153 4.81 12.28 -13.04
N GLU A 154 4.35 13.37 -13.67
CA GLU A 154 2.97 13.48 -14.18
C GLU A 154 2.59 12.37 -15.17
N ARG A 155 3.54 11.79 -15.91
CA ARG A 155 3.27 10.70 -16.86
C ARG A 155 2.66 9.50 -16.15
N LEU A 156 3.16 9.16 -14.96
CA LEU A 156 2.63 8.07 -14.16
C LEU A 156 1.20 8.36 -13.69
N VAL A 157 0.93 9.60 -13.26
CA VAL A 157 -0.41 10.03 -12.86
C VAL A 157 -1.40 9.89 -14.03
N LYS A 158 -1.01 10.37 -15.22
CA LYS A 158 -1.83 10.27 -16.44
C LYS A 158 -2.01 8.82 -16.91
N ALA A 159 -1.00 7.96 -16.73
CA ALA A 159 -1.09 6.56 -17.12
C ALA A 159 -2.10 5.80 -16.24
N LEU A 160 -2.20 6.14 -14.95
CA LEU A 160 -3.17 5.56 -14.02
C LEU A 160 -4.63 5.86 -14.38
N GLU A 161 -4.89 6.96 -15.10
CA GLU A 161 -6.23 7.33 -15.60
C GLU A 161 -6.70 6.44 -16.75
N LYS A 162 -5.77 5.76 -17.45
CA LYS A 162 -6.08 4.92 -18.62
C LYS A 162 -6.56 3.50 -18.25
N ASN A 163 -6.75 3.20 -16.96
CA ASN A 163 -7.22 1.90 -16.45
C ASN A 163 -6.39 0.69 -16.91
N GLY A 164 -5.06 0.81 -16.95
CA GLY A 164 -4.15 -0.27 -17.35
C GLY A 164 -3.85 -1.33 -16.27
N THR A 165 -4.52 -1.27 -15.11
CA THR A 165 -4.26 -2.15 -13.95
C THR A 165 -5.57 -2.58 -13.28
N THR A 166 -5.49 -3.47 -12.28
CA THR A 166 -6.63 -3.88 -11.47
C THR A 166 -7.19 -2.71 -10.65
N TRP A 167 -8.48 -2.79 -10.31
CA TRP A 167 -9.11 -1.81 -9.43
C TRP A 167 -8.35 -1.66 -8.11
N PHE A 168 -7.95 -2.77 -7.49
CA PHE A 168 -7.27 -2.73 -6.19
C PHE A 168 -5.89 -2.04 -6.28
N SER A 169 -5.05 -2.43 -7.24
CA SER A 169 -3.75 -1.80 -7.49
C SER A 169 -3.88 -0.30 -7.77
N ALA A 170 -4.86 0.10 -8.59
CA ALA A 170 -5.10 1.50 -8.89
C ALA A 170 -5.40 2.32 -7.61
N GLN A 171 -6.13 1.74 -6.66
CA GLN A 171 -6.44 2.40 -5.39
C GLN A 171 -5.19 2.56 -4.52
N MET A 172 -4.31 1.54 -4.49
CA MET A 172 -3.05 1.56 -3.76
C MET A 172 -2.06 2.60 -4.31
N ILE A 173 -1.93 2.68 -5.64
CA ILE A 173 -1.09 3.69 -6.29
C ILE A 173 -1.65 5.10 -6.04
N ARG A 174 -2.98 5.29 -6.16
CA ARG A 174 -3.64 6.57 -5.80
C ARG A 174 -3.42 6.95 -4.35
N ASP A 175 -3.46 5.98 -3.43
CA ASP A 175 -3.16 6.22 -2.02
C ASP A 175 -1.73 6.72 -1.84
N ALA A 176 -0.74 6.01 -2.40
CA ALA A 176 0.66 6.42 -2.34
C ALA A 176 0.88 7.80 -2.97
N LEU A 177 0.27 8.07 -4.14
CA LEU A 177 0.32 9.39 -4.80
C LEU A 177 -0.24 10.51 -3.92
N ASN A 178 -1.21 10.23 -3.06
CA ASN A 178 -1.78 11.21 -2.12
C ASN A 178 -1.04 11.25 -0.77
N GLY A 179 0.11 10.59 -0.65
CA GLY A 179 0.88 10.55 0.59
C GLY A 179 0.29 9.62 1.64
N TYR A 180 -0.45 8.58 1.23
CA TYR A 180 -0.98 7.56 2.13
C TYR A 180 -0.30 6.21 1.90
N ILE A 181 0.05 5.52 2.98
CA ILE A 181 0.70 4.21 2.94
C ILE A 181 0.06 3.25 3.94
N TRP A 182 0.21 1.95 3.71
CA TRP A 182 -0.16 0.93 4.68
C TRP A 182 0.83 0.84 5.84
N LYS A 183 0.37 0.22 6.93
CA LYS A 183 1.09 0.18 8.21
C LYS A 183 2.46 -0.47 8.13
N ARG A 184 2.60 -1.58 7.39
CA ARG A 184 3.91 -2.25 7.20
C ARG A 184 4.92 -1.34 6.51
N GLY A 185 4.49 -0.63 5.46
CA GLY A 185 5.33 0.35 4.76
C GLY A 185 5.72 1.50 5.69
N LYS A 186 4.75 2.08 6.44
CA LYS A 186 5.04 3.17 7.40
C LYS A 186 6.05 2.72 8.46
N LYS A 187 5.94 1.48 8.94
CA LYS A 187 6.90 0.89 9.89
C LYS A 187 8.29 0.70 9.29
N LEU A 188 8.40 0.36 8.00
CA LEU A 188 9.69 0.31 7.33
C LEU A 188 10.32 1.70 7.24
N CYS A 189 9.57 2.73 6.81
CA CYS A 189 10.07 4.10 6.75
C CYS A 189 10.59 4.56 8.13
N GLN A 190 9.83 4.31 9.21
CA GLN A 190 10.26 4.62 10.58
C GLN A 190 11.53 3.86 10.99
N ALA A 191 11.65 2.57 10.64
CA ALA A 191 12.84 1.80 10.99
C ALA A 191 14.10 2.26 10.23
N LEU A 192 13.92 2.80 9.02
CA LEU A 192 14.98 3.33 8.18
C LEU A 192 15.57 4.67 8.68
N THR A 193 14.88 5.39 9.56
CA THR A 193 15.38 6.65 10.16
C THR A 193 16.15 6.38 11.44
N GLY A 194 15.89 5.25 12.10
CA GLY A 194 16.62 4.77 13.27
C GLY A 194 17.96 4.08 12.93
N SER A 195 18.57 3.51 13.97
CA SER A 195 19.84 2.76 13.88
C SER A 195 19.72 1.31 14.39
N SER A 196 18.50 0.81 14.58
CA SER A 196 18.24 -0.55 15.06
C SER A 196 18.11 -1.55 13.90
N ALA A 197 19.13 -2.39 13.70
CA ALA A 197 19.10 -3.45 12.69
C ALA A 197 17.94 -4.44 12.91
N SER A 198 17.64 -4.76 14.18
CA SER A 198 16.55 -5.68 14.52
C SER A 198 15.19 -5.15 14.10
N GLU A 199 14.92 -3.86 14.35
CA GLU A 199 13.66 -3.21 13.95
C GLU A 199 13.54 -3.14 12.42
N LEU A 200 14.62 -2.79 11.73
CA LEU A 200 14.65 -2.72 10.28
C LEU A 200 14.44 -4.08 9.62
N LEU A 201 15.16 -5.10 10.06
CA LEU A 201 15.01 -6.47 9.53
C LEU A 201 13.61 -7.04 9.83
N SER A 202 13.05 -6.73 11.01
CA SER A 202 11.68 -7.11 11.35
C SER A 202 10.66 -6.42 10.43
N ALA A 203 10.81 -5.11 10.18
CA ALA A 203 9.93 -4.36 9.30
C ALA A 203 10.00 -4.85 7.84
N ALA A 204 11.21 -5.04 7.31
CA ALA A 204 11.43 -5.58 5.96
C ALA A 204 10.89 -7.03 5.84
N GLY A 205 11.15 -7.86 6.85
CA GLY A 205 10.65 -9.23 6.91
C GLY A 205 9.12 -9.31 6.89
N ARG A 206 8.43 -8.38 7.57
CA ARG A 206 6.96 -8.28 7.52
C ARG A 206 6.43 -7.92 6.14
N ILE A 207 7.16 -7.13 5.34
CA ILE A 207 6.79 -6.84 3.96
C ILE A 207 7.03 -8.08 3.08
N LEU A 208 8.16 -8.77 3.24
CA LEU A 208 8.47 -9.98 2.47
C LEU A 208 7.50 -11.15 2.73
N GLN A 209 6.90 -11.23 3.92
CA GLN A 209 5.85 -12.20 4.24
C GLN A 209 4.48 -11.85 3.63
N TRP A 210 4.26 -10.60 3.22
CA TRP A 210 3.04 -10.18 2.56
C TRP A 210 3.14 -10.46 1.07
N GLY A 211 2.39 -11.45 0.58
CA GLY A 211 2.31 -11.82 -0.83
C GLY A 211 3.70 -11.85 -1.47
N HIS A 212 4.51 -12.89 -1.19
CA HIS A 212 5.96 -12.94 -1.44
C HIS A 212 6.49 -12.17 -2.68
N LEU A 213 5.81 -12.26 -3.82
CA LEU A 213 6.18 -11.51 -5.03
C LEU A 213 5.90 -10.00 -4.92
N SER A 214 4.70 -9.61 -4.47
CA SER A 214 4.31 -8.22 -4.20
C SER A 214 5.22 -7.53 -3.20
N GLY A 215 5.55 -8.18 -2.07
CA GLY A 215 6.47 -7.62 -1.08
C GLY A 215 7.86 -7.36 -1.65
N ARG A 216 8.37 -8.26 -2.50
CA ARG A 216 9.67 -8.11 -3.19
C ARG A 216 9.63 -6.98 -4.23
N ALA A 217 8.60 -6.94 -5.06
CA ALA A 217 8.43 -5.91 -6.08
C ALA A 217 8.32 -4.52 -5.44
N TRP A 218 7.54 -4.40 -4.36
CA TRP A 218 7.40 -3.15 -3.61
C TRP A 218 8.74 -2.67 -3.02
N LEU A 219 9.52 -3.56 -2.39
CA LEU A 219 10.83 -3.21 -1.85
C LEU A 219 11.83 -2.80 -2.94
N ALA A 220 11.78 -3.44 -4.11
CA ALA A 220 12.60 -3.08 -5.26
C ALA A 220 12.25 -1.68 -5.80
N GLY A 221 10.96 -1.38 -5.92
CA GLY A 221 10.48 -0.06 -6.32
C GLY A 221 10.84 1.03 -5.32
N PHE A 222 10.62 0.76 -4.03
CA PHE A 222 10.99 1.66 -2.94
C PHE A 222 12.49 1.97 -2.92
N SER A 223 13.35 0.94 -3.07
CA SER A 223 14.80 1.12 -3.18
C SER A 223 15.21 1.92 -4.43
N THR A 224 14.52 1.70 -5.56
CA THR A 224 14.75 2.48 -6.78
C THR A 224 14.45 3.96 -6.57
N GLY A 225 13.35 4.27 -5.87
CA GLY A 225 13.05 5.64 -5.50
C GLY A 225 14.11 6.26 -4.59
N LEU A 226 14.51 5.58 -3.51
CA LEU A 226 15.52 6.09 -2.59
C LEU A 226 16.86 6.42 -3.27
N GLU A 227 17.31 5.57 -4.20
CA GLU A 227 18.56 5.78 -4.94
C GLU A 227 18.46 6.84 -6.03
N GLY A 228 17.26 7.10 -6.57
CA GLY A 228 17.04 8.20 -7.52
C GLY A 228 17.02 9.58 -6.86
N ILE A 229 17.00 9.63 -5.53
CA ILE A 229 16.98 10.86 -4.71
C ILE A 229 18.38 11.18 -4.16
N SER A 230 19.24 10.17 -4.03
CA SER A 230 20.58 10.25 -3.43
C SER A 230 21.67 10.71 -4.38
#